data_AF-A0A949UBM7-F1
#
_entry.id   AF-A0A949UBM7-F1
#
_cell.length_a   1.000
_cell.length_b   1.000
_cell.length_c   1.000
_cell.angle_alpha   90.00
_cell.angle_beta   90.00
_cell.angle_gamma   90.00
#
_symmetry.space_group_name_H-M   'P 1'
#
loop_
_entity.id
_entity.type
_entity.pdbx_description
1 polymer ?
#
loop_
_entity_poly.entity_id
_entity_poly.type
_entity_poly.pdbx_seq_one_letter_code
_entity_poly.pdbx_strand_id
1 'polypeptide(L)' 'MSLSRVGAALLLFAAASAWADDYPDELIREQLEQATRRIEIDVSRLERGTVLSREYLGRPILVYRRTAA' A
#
# COMPACT_ATOMS: atom_id res chain seq x y z
N MET A 1 -24.93 -5.89 32.29
CA MET A 1 -23.97 -5.79 31.17
C MET A 1 -23.39 -7.17 30.95
N SER A 2 -23.68 -7.83 29.82
CA SER A 2 -23.34 -9.25 29.63
C SER A 2 -21.83 -9.44 29.43
N LEU A 3 -21.24 -10.38 30.18
CA LEU A 3 -19.82 -10.79 30.08
C LEU A 3 -19.41 -11.14 28.62
N SER A 4 -20.38 -11.56 27.81
CA SER A 4 -20.22 -11.90 26.40
C SER A 4 -19.68 -10.76 25.53
N ARG A 5 -19.98 -9.49 25.88
CA ARG A 5 -19.52 -8.34 25.10
C ARG A 5 -18.05 -7.99 25.37
N VAL A 6 -17.55 -8.29 26.57
CA VAL A 6 -16.16 -8.03 26.96
C VAL A 6 -15.21 -9.02 26.28
N GLY A 7 -15.61 -10.29 26.19
CA GLY A 7 -14.81 -11.33 25.49
C GLY A 7 -14.66 -11.07 23.98
N ALA A 8 -15.71 -10.57 23.32
CA ALA A 8 -15.66 -10.22 21.91
C ALA A 8 -14.73 -9.02 21.64
N ALA A 9 -14.70 -8.03 22.53
CA ALA A 9 -13.81 -6.87 22.40
C ALA A 9 -12.33 -7.25 22.57
N LEU A 10 -12.02 -8.19 23.47
CA LEU A 10 -10.65 -8.69 23.68
C LEU A 10 -10.10 -9.46 22.47
N LEU A 11 -10.92 -10.27 21.81
CA LEU A 11 -10.53 -11.00 20.59
C LEU A 11 -10.27 -10.05 19.41
N LEU A 12 -11.06 -8.98 19.29
CA LEU A 12 -10.85 -7.95 18.25
C LEU A 12 -9.58 -7.12 18.51
N PHE A 13 -9.23 -6.88 19.77
CA PHE A 13 -8.02 -6.13 20.13
C PHE A 13 -6.74 -6.95 19.88
N ALA A 14 -6.77 -8.27 20.14
CA ALA A 14 -5.65 -9.17 19.84
C ALA A 14 -5.41 -9.37 18.34
N ALA A 15 -6.45 -9.24 17.50
CA ALA A 15 -6.30 -9.25 16.04
C ALA A 15 -5.79 -7.90 15.50
N ALA A 16 -6.00 -6.80 16.24
CA ALA A 16 -5.54 -5.46 15.87
C ALA A 16 -4.08 -5.19 16.26
N SER A 17 -3.46 -6.05 17.07
CA SER A 17 -2.04 -5.98 17.44
C SER A 17 -1.13 -6.69 16.46
N ALA A 18 -1.44 -6.65 15.15
CA ALA A 18 -0.39 -6.81 14.14
C ALA A 18 0.51 -5.58 14.24
N TRP A 19 1.50 -5.68 15.12
CA TRP A 19 2.42 -4.58 15.40
C TRP A 19 3.26 -4.30 14.17
N ALA A 20 3.77 -3.06 14.07
CA ALA A 20 4.75 -2.71 13.04
C ALA A 20 6.01 -3.61 13.11
N ASP A 21 6.23 -4.27 14.26
CA ASP A 21 7.31 -5.22 14.50
C ASP A 21 7.05 -6.63 13.92
N ASP A 22 5.80 -6.98 13.59
CA ASP A 22 5.43 -8.24 12.90
C ASP A 22 5.53 -8.10 11.38
N TYR A 23 6.23 -7.09 10.88
CA TYR A 23 6.45 -6.95 9.45
C TYR A 23 7.35 -8.09 8.96
N PRO A 24 6.88 -9.00 8.09
CA PRO A 24 7.63 -10.20 7.75
C PRO A 24 8.96 -9.85 7.10
N ASP A 25 10.06 -10.43 7.59
CA ASP A 25 11.40 -10.19 7.05
C ASP A 25 11.48 -10.53 5.55
N GLU A 26 10.76 -11.55 5.10
CA GLU A 26 10.68 -11.89 3.67
C GLU A 26 10.07 -10.75 2.85
N LEU A 27 9.06 -10.07 3.39
CA LEU A 27 8.38 -8.95 2.74
C LEU A 27 9.30 -7.71 2.68
N ILE A 28 10.10 -7.47 3.73
CA ILE A 28 11.12 -6.41 3.73
C ILE A 28 12.13 -6.67 2.62
N ARG A 29 12.65 -7.91 2.54
CA ARG A 29 13.63 -8.30 1.53
C ARG A 29 13.08 -8.15 0.12
N GLU A 30 11.86 -8.61 -0.14
CA GLU A 30 11.20 -8.46 -1.43
C GLU A 30 11.02 -6.98 -1.80
N GLN A 31 10.62 -6.13 -0.86
CA GLN A 31 10.49 -4.69 -1.11
C GLN A 31 11.83 -4.02 -1.36
N LEU A 32 12.89 -4.39 -0.64
CA LEU A 32 14.24 -3.88 -0.89
C LEU A 32 14.74 -4.29 -2.28
N GLU A 33 14.54 -5.56 -2.68
CA GLU A 33 14.86 -6.01 -4.03
C GLU A 33 14.08 -5.23 -5.09
N GLN A 34 12.79 -4.99 -4.89
CA GLN A 34 11.98 -4.18 -5.80
C GLN A 34 12.41 -2.71 -5.80
N ALA A 35 12.86 -2.14 -4.68
CA ALA A 35 13.29 -0.74 -4.57
C ALA A 35 14.58 -0.46 -5.35
N THR A 36 15.42 -1.47 -5.54
CA THR A 36 16.60 -1.35 -6.41
C THR A 36 16.23 -1.28 -7.90
N ARG A 37 15.01 -1.69 -8.28
CA ARG A 37 14.55 -1.65 -9.67
C ARG A 37 14.08 -0.24 -10.00
N ARG A 38 14.76 0.39 -10.95
CA ARG A 38 14.35 1.68 -11.52
C ARG A 38 13.04 1.49 -12.30
N ILE A 39 12.03 2.27 -11.96
CA ILE A 39 10.80 2.38 -12.76
C ILE A 39 10.94 3.58 -13.68
N GLU A 40 10.76 3.35 -14.98
CA GLU A 40 10.66 4.40 -15.98
C GLU A 40 9.24 4.44 -16.54
N ILE A 41 8.65 5.63 -16.54
CA ILE A 41 7.28 5.84 -17.00
C ILE A 41 7.33 6.80 -18.18
N ASP A 42 6.97 6.31 -19.38
CA ASP A 42 6.79 7.16 -20.55
C ASP A 42 5.50 7.97 -20.41
N VAL A 43 5.66 9.25 -20.08
CA VAL A 43 4.56 10.21 -19.96
C VAL A 43 4.30 10.99 -21.25
N SER A 44 5.09 10.75 -22.32
CA SER A 44 4.97 11.50 -23.58
C SER A 44 3.60 11.29 -24.25
N ARG A 45 2.99 10.12 -24.01
CA ARG A 45 1.67 9.73 -24.53
C ARG A 45 0.53 9.94 -23.55
N LEU A 46 0.78 10.57 -22.38
CA LEU A 46 -0.27 10.78 -21.39
C LEU A 46 -1.21 11.92 -21.82
N GLU A 47 -2.43 11.56 -22.20
CA GLU A 47 -3.47 12.49 -22.63
C GLU A 47 -3.97 13.35 -21.45
N ARG A 48 -4.51 14.53 -21.75
CA ARG A 48 -5.07 15.42 -20.71
C ARG A 48 -6.29 14.76 -20.06
N GLY A 49 -6.38 14.83 -18.74
CA GLY A 49 -7.50 14.23 -17.99
C GLY A 49 -7.38 12.72 -17.80
N THR A 50 -6.28 12.09 -18.23
CA THR A 50 -6.03 10.66 -18.02
C THR A 50 -5.11 10.41 -16.82
N VAL A 51 -5.27 9.22 -16.24
CA VAL A 51 -4.46 8.71 -15.13
C VAL A 51 -3.80 7.41 -15.57
N LEU A 52 -2.50 7.31 -15.34
CA LEU A 52 -1.73 6.09 -15.50
C LEU A 52 -1.47 5.49 -14.11
N SER A 53 -1.73 4.19 -13.98
CA SER A 53 -1.38 3.42 -12.79
C SER A 53 -0.20 2.49 -13.09
N ARG A 54 0.77 2.48 -12.17
CA ARG A 54 1.93 1.57 -12.18
C ARG A 54 2.18 1.06 -10.78
N GLU A 55 2.57 -0.19 -10.64
CA GLU A 55 2.91 -0.78 -9.35
C GLU A 55 4.38 -0.49 -9.00
N TYR A 56 4.63 -0.06 -7.76
CA TYR A 56 5.95 0.12 -7.17
C TYR A 56 5.91 -0.34 -5.72
N LEU A 57 6.80 -1.26 -5.35
CA LEU A 57 6.87 -1.82 -3.98
C LEU A 57 5.54 -2.42 -3.51
N GLY A 58 4.86 -3.14 -4.39
CA GLY A 58 3.53 -3.71 -4.11
C GLY A 58 2.42 -2.66 -3.91
N ARG A 59 2.67 -1.39 -4.28
CA ARG A 59 1.71 -0.29 -4.12
C ARG A 59 1.46 0.43 -5.45
N PRO A 60 0.22 0.84 -5.75
CA PRO A 60 -0.06 1.60 -6.96
C PRO A 60 0.46 3.04 -6.83
N ILE A 61 1.28 3.45 -7.78
CA ILE A 61 1.59 4.85 -8.07
C ILE A 61 0.66 5.33 -9.17
N LEU A 62 0.05 6.50 -8.96
CA LEU A 62 -0.81 7.17 -9.92
C LEU A 62 -0.11 8.40 -10.49
N VAL A 63 0.04 8.43 -11.81
CA VAL A 63 0.59 9.57 -12.55
C VAL A 63 -0.53 10.15 -13.38
N TYR A 64 -0.82 11.44 -13.22
CA TYR A 64 -1.88 12.10 -13.96
C TYR A 64 -1.39 13.39 -14.61
N ARG A 65 -1.93 13.71 -15.78
CA ARG A 65 -1.65 14.98 -16.44
C ARG A 65 -2.72 16.00 -16.04
N ARG A 66 -2.29 17.02 -15.31
CA ARG A 66 -3.16 18.17 -14.99
C ARG A 66 -3.70 18.80 -16.27
N THR A 67 -5.00 19.04 -16.32
CA THR A 67 -5.61 20.02 -17.21
C THR A 67 -5.35 21.41 -16.62
N ALA A 68 -4.87 22.35 -17.44
CA ALA A 68 -4.76 23.74 -17.01
C ALA A 68 -6.16 24.24 -16.60
N ALA A 69 -6.22 24.96 -15.47
CA ALA A 69 -7.44 25.56 -14.95
C ALA A 69 -7.86 26.78 -15.79
#